data_AF-A0A180FX30-F1
#
_entry.id   AF-A0A180FX30-F1
#
_cell.length_a   1.000
_cell.length_b   1.000
_cell.length_c   1.000
_cell.angle_alpha   90.00
_cell.angle_beta   90.00
_cell.angle_gamma   90.00
#
_symmetry.space_group_name_H-M   'P 1'
#
loop_
_entity.id
_entity.type
_entity.pdbx_description
1 polymer ?
#
loop_
_entity_poly.entity_id
_entity_poly.type
_entity_poly.pdbx_seq_one_letter_code
_entity_poly.pdbx_strand_id
1 'polypeptide(L)'
;MLDMKGVADDGMDSIRPHIERAMAFTEACRVAGGKVLVHCLVGVSRSASIVIAHVMKHCQLDLTSAYLMVRSRRLNILIQPNHLFMWSIKRLETTWSPLPLPMLVPTGPLIPD
;
A
#
# COMPACT_ATOMS: atom_id res chain seq x y z
N MET A 1 -9.51 14.71 -12.40
CA MET A 1 -8.56 14.84 -11.28
C MET A 1 -9.29 14.43 -10.01
N LEU A 2 -8.73 13.50 -9.23
CA LEU A 2 -9.27 13.12 -7.92
C LEU A 2 -8.48 13.85 -6.83
N ASP A 3 -9.14 14.71 -6.07
CA ASP A 3 -8.53 15.40 -4.93
C ASP A 3 -8.96 14.75 -3.60
N MET A 4 -7.99 14.53 -2.73
CA MET A 4 -8.18 13.86 -1.43
C MET A 4 -8.12 14.91 -0.31
N LYS A 5 -9.24 15.61 -0.12
CA LYS A 5 -9.41 16.58 0.98
C LYS A 5 -9.70 15.86 2.30
N GLY A 6 -9.24 16.43 3.41
CA GLY A 6 -9.53 15.91 4.76
C GLY A 6 -8.68 14.70 5.17
N VAL A 7 -7.45 14.62 4.66
CA VAL A 7 -6.44 13.66 5.15
C VAL A 7 -5.09 14.35 5.33
N ALA A 8 -4.81 14.74 6.57
CA ALA A 8 -3.52 15.21 7.03
C ALA A 8 -2.54 14.04 7.22
N ASP A 9 -1.25 14.37 7.24
CA ASP A 9 -0.17 13.43 7.54
C ASP A 9 0.34 13.69 8.97
N ASP A 10 -0.58 13.67 9.92
CA ASP A 10 -0.38 14.06 11.32
C ASP A 10 -0.44 12.87 12.30
N GLY A 11 -0.70 11.67 11.78
CA GLY A 11 -0.87 10.46 12.58
C GLY A 11 -2.24 10.31 13.24
N MET A 12 -3.20 11.19 12.95
CA MET A 12 -4.57 11.13 13.48
C MET A 12 -5.58 10.76 12.40
N ASP A 13 -5.42 11.30 11.19
CA ASP A 13 -6.37 11.08 10.09
C ASP A 13 -6.26 9.68 9.46
N SER A 14 -7.39 9.14 9.02
CA SER A 14 -7.45 7.84 8.35
C SER A 14 -7.37 7.98 6.82
N ILE A 15 -6.37 7.34 6.21
CA ILE A 15 -6.21 7.29 4.75
C ILE A 15 -7.07 6.22 4.08
N ARG A 16 -7.67 5.30 4.84
CA ARG A 16 -8.42 4.16 4.29
C ARG A 16 -9.53 4.52 3.30
N PRO A 17 -10.46 5.45 3.59
CA PRO A 17 -11.51 5.81 2.62
C PRO A 17 -10.95 6.51 1.37
N HIS A 18 -9.72 7.01 1.44
CA HIS A 18 -9.01 7.59 0.30
C HIS A 18 -8.36 6.52 -0.57
N ILE A 19 -7.83 5.45 0.03
CA ILE A 19 -7.26 4.30 -0.70
C ILE A 19 -8.31 3.71 -1.66
N GLU A 20 -9.50 3.38 -1.18
CA GLU A 20 -10.54 2.75 -2.00
C GLU A 20 -10.98 3.63 -3.18
N ARG A 21 -11.19 4.93 -2.93
CA ARG A 21 -11.52 5.91 -3.97
C ARG A 21 -10.38 6.08 -4.99
N ALA A 22 -9.14 6.16 -4.51
CA ALA A 22 -7.97 6.27 -5.37
C ALA A 22 -7.83 5.06 -6.29
N MET A 23 -8.08 3.88 -5.75
CA MET A 23 -8.02 2.64 -6.48
C MET A 23 -9.09 2.58 -7.58
N ALA A 24 -10.34 2.90 -7.25
CA ALA A 24 -11.42 2.94 -8.24
C ALA A 24 -11.12 3.94 -9.37
N PHE A 25 -10.62 5.12 -9.01
CA PHE A 25 -10.19 6.11 -10.00
C PHE A 25 -9.04 5.62 -10.88
N THR A 26 -8.02 5.01 -10.27
CA THR A 26 -6.86 4.48 -11.00
C THR A 26 -7.27 3.39 -11.99
N GLU A 27 -8.16 2.50 -11.57
CA GLU A 27 -8.67 1.42 -12.42
C GLU A 27 -9.52 1.95 -13.58
N ALA A 28 -10.41 2.91 -13.33
CA ALA A 28 -11.19 3.55 -14.38
C ALA A 28 -10.29 4.23 -15.43
N CYS A 29 -9.25 4.94 -14.99
CA CYS A 29 -8.26 5.54 -15.90
C CYS A 29 -7.47 4.49 -16.68
N ARG A 30 -7.11 3.36 -16.05
CA ARG A 30 -6.38 2.26 -16.70
C ARG A 30 -7.21 1.63 -17.82
N VAL A 31 -8.50 1.34 -17.56
CA VAL A 31 -9.43 0.79 -18.55
C VAL A 31 -9.63 1.74 -19.73
N ALA A 32 -9.60 3.05 -19.49
CA ALA A 32 -9.65 4.08 -20.53
C ALA A 32 -8.31 4.27 -21.29
N GLY A 33 -7.28 3.47 -21.00
CA GLY A 33 -5.95 3.59 -21.62
C GLY A 33 -5.12 4.80 -21.15
N GLY A 34 -5.55 5.45 -20.07
CA GLY A 34 -4.90 6.63 -19.51
C GLY A 34 -3.76 6.30 -18.54
N LYS A 35 -3.13 7.36 -18.00
CA LYS A 35 -2.11 7.29 -16.96
C LYS A 35 -2.51 8.17 -15.77
N VAL A 36 -2.19 7.72 -14.56
CA VAL A 36 -2.50 8.46 -13.32
C VAL A 36 -1.21 8.88 -12.64
N LEU A 37 -1.11 10.17 -12.32
CA LEU A 37 -0.10 10.72 -11.42
C LEU A 37 -0.67 10.78 -10.00
N VAL A 38 0.00 10.12 -9.06
CA VAL A 38 -0.32 10.20 -7.63
C VAL A 38 0.76 11.03 -6.94
N HIS A 39 0.39 12.18 -6.39
CA HIS A 39 1.32 13.05 -5.67
C HIS A 39 0.71 13.55 -4.35
N CYS A 40 1.58 13.98 -3.43
CA CYS A 40 1.22 14.77 -2.26
C CYS A 40 2.25 15.91 -2.14
N LEU A 41 2.30 16.60 -1.00
CA LEU A 41 3.20 17.75 -0.83
C LEU A 41 4.68 17.41 -1.10
N VAL A 42 5.23 16.43 -0.38
CA VAL A 42 6.64 16.01 -0.52
C VAL A 42 6.78 14.70 -1.30
N GLY A 43 5.73 13.88 -1.30
CA GLY A 43 5.76 12.55 -1.91
C GLY A 43 6.21 11.43 -0.96
N VAL A 44 6.43 11.69 0.33
CA VAL A 44 7.01 10.71 1.27
C VAL A 44 5.97 9.73 1.83
N SER A 45 4.81 10.25 2.27
CA SER A 45 3.83 9.49 3.06
C SER A 45 2.52 9.26 2.30
N ARG A 46 1.58 10.22 2.29
CA ARG A 46 0.23 10.08 1.68
C ARG A 46 0.21 9.46 0.27
N SER A 47 0.98 10.01 -0.67
CA SER A 47 1.01 9.46 -2.03
C SER A 47 1.68 8.08 -2.09
N ALA A 48 2.72 7.85 -1.30
CA ALA A 48 3.36 6.54 -1.20
C ALA A 48 2.38 5.49 -0.66
N SER A 49 1.59 5.82 0.38
CA SER A 49 0.56 4.95 0.95
C SER A 49 -0.47 4.49 -0.09
N ILE A 50 -0.99 5.42 -0.90
CA ILE A 50 -1.94 5.11 -1.98
C ILE A 50 -1.31 4.17 -3.01
N VAL A 51 -0.08 4.46 -3.43
CA VAL A 51 0.63 3.66 -4.45
C VAL A 51 0.96 2.26 -3.90
N ILE A 52 1.41 2.14 -2.65
CA ILE A 52 1.67 0.84 -2.00
C ILE A 52 0.39 0.01 -1.97
N ALA A 53 -0.72 0.57 -1.48
CA ALA A 53 -2.00 -0.14 -1.43
C ALA A 53 -2.48 -0.58 -2.82
N HIS A 54 -2.31 0.28 -3.84
CA HIS A 54 -2.62 -0.08 -5.21
C HIS A 54 -1.76 -1.25 -5.72
N VAL A 55 -0.44 -1.21 -5.48
CA VAL A 55 0.48 -2.31 -5.85
C VAL A 55 0.13 -3.60 -5.12
N MET A 56 -0.16 -3.55 -3.81
CA MET A 56 -0.58 -4.73 -3.05
C MET A 56 -1.77 -5.43 -3.71
N LYS A 57 -2.83 -4.68 -4.02
CA LYS A 57 -4.04 -5.25 -4.59
C LYS A 57 -3.88 -5.65 -6.06
N HIS A 58 -3.23 -4.82 -6.88
CA HIS A 58 -3.09 -5.08 -8.31
C HIS A 58 -2.07 -6.20 -8.61
N CYS A 59 -0.99 -6.28 -7.83
CA CYS A 59 0.06 -7.28 -8.00
C CYS A 59 -0.06 -8.46 -7.04
N GLN A 60 -1.11 -8.50 -6.19
CA GLN A 60 -1.33 -9.55 -5.18
C GLN A 60 -0.11 -9.77 -4.26
N LEU A 61 0.48 -8.67 -3.79
CA LEU A 61 1.64 -8.68 -2.92
C LEU A 61 1.27 -8.36 -1.48
N ASP A 62 2.01 -8.93 -0.53
CA ASP A 62 1.98 -8.50 0.86
C ASP A 62 2.52 -7.06 1.01
N LEU A 63 2.28 -6.45 2.18
CA LEU A 63 2.69 -5.07 2.44
C LEU A 63 4.20 -4.88 2.25
N THR A 64 5.00 -5.84 2.72
CA THR A 64 6.46 -5.74 2.68
C THR A 64 6.97 -5.76 1.24
N SER A 65 6.51 -6.71 0.43
CA SER A 65 6.91 -6.85 -0.97
C SER A 65 6.43 -5.66 -1.81
N ALA A 66 5.20 -5.20 -1.58
CA ALA A 66 4.69 -4.01 -2.25
C ALA A 66 5.47 -2.74 -1.87
N TYR A 67 5.79 -2.56 -0.58
CA TYR A 67 6.60 -1.44 -0.12
C TYR A 67 7.99 -1.43 -0.77
N LEU A 68 8.67 -2.59 -0.81
CA LEU A 68 9.98 -2.71 -1.45
C LEU A 68 9.91 -2.45 -2.96
N MET A 69 8.86 -2.91 -3.64
CA MET A 69 8.65 -2.62 -5.06
C MET A 69 8.43 -1.12 -5.32
N VAL A 70 7.69 -0.42 -4.47
CA VAL A 70 7.50 1.03 -4.62
C VAL A 70 8.80 1.77 -4.29
N ARG A 71 9.53 1.35 -3.26
CA ARG A 71 10.83 1.93 -2.88
C ARG A 71 11.84 1.81 -4.02
N SER A 72 11.95 0.65 -4.66
CA SER A 72 12.92 0.43 -5.75
C SER A 72 12.67 1.30 -6.99
N ARG A 73 11.44 1.78 -7.18
CA ARG A 73 11.06 2.69 -8.28
C ARG A 73 11.16 4.18 -7.91
N ARG A 74 11.40 4.50 -6.64
CA ARG A 74 11.45 5.87 -6.11
C ARG A 74 12.79 6.14 -5.40
N LEU A 75 13.90 5.88 -6.09
CA LEU A 75 15.25 5.91 -5.51
C LEU A 75 15.69 7.30 -5.01
N ASN A 76 15.17 8.38 -5.61
CA ASN A 76 15.53 9.76 -5.25
C ASN A 76 14.84 10.28 -3.98
N ILE A 77 13.91 9.52 -3.41
CA ILE A 77 13.14 9.95 -2.24
C ILE A 77 12.87 8.78 -1.30
N LEU A 78 13.24 8.93 -0.03
CA LEU A 78 12.90 7.93 0.97
C LEU A 78 11.40 7.97 1.25
N ILE A 79 10.68 6.92 0.85
CA ILE A 79 9.26 6.77 1.19
C ILE A 79 9.12 6.32 2.65
N GLN A 80 8.30 7.05 3.40
CA GLN A 80 8.04 6.79 4.81
C GLN A 80 6.60 7.18 5.14
N PRO A 81 5.63 6.31 4.82
CA PRO A 81 4.27 6.46 5.33
C PRO A 81 4.25 6.54 6.85
N ASN A 82 3.36 7.37 7.41
CA ASN A 82 3.15 7.39 8.85
C ASN A 82 2.62 6.05 9.37
N HIS A 83 2.75 5.82 10.68
CA HIS A 83 2.42 4.53 11.29
C HIS A 83 0.93 4.18 11.14
N LEU A 84 0.02 5.15 11.26
CA LEU A 84 -1.41 4.94 11.11
C LEU A 84 -1.78 4.51 9.69
N PHE A 85 -1.11 5.08 8.68
CA PHE A 85 -1.29 4.69 7.28
C PHE A 85 -0.73 3.30 7.03
N MET A 86 0.48 2.98 7.52
CA MET A 86 1.04 1.64 7.42
C MET A 86 0.11 0.59 8.03
N TRP A 87 -0.44 0.87 9.21
CA TRP A 87 -1.39 -0.01 9.87
C TRP A 87 -2.69 -0.15 9.08
N SER A 88 -3.21 0.96 8.55
CA SER A 88 -4.41 0.95 7.70
C SER A 88 -4.21 0.07 6.46
N ILE A 89 -3.04 0.15 5.81
CA ILE A 89 -2.70 -0.66 4.64
C ILE A 89 -2.49 -2.13 5.04
N LYS A 90 -1.82 -2.41 6.16
CA LYS A 90 -1.61 -3.79 6.64
C LYS A 90 -2.94 -4.51 6.88
N ARG A 91 -3.95 -3.80 7.39
CA ARG A 91 -5.30 -4.36 7.56
C ARG A 91 -5.99 -4.71 6.24
N LEU A 92 -5.66 -4.02 5.15
CA LEU A 92 -6.19 -4.33 3.83
C LEU A 92 -5.58 -5.62 3.27
N GLU A 93 -4.35 -5.96 3.64
CA GLU A 93 -3.72 -7.23 3.28
C GLU A 93 -4.59 -8.42 3.70
N THR A 94 -5.14 -8.42 4.92
CA THR A 94 -6.05 -9.49 5.38
C THR A 94 -7.36 -9.53 4.59
N THR A 95 -7.81 -8.38 4.08
CA THR A 95 -9.06 -8.27 3.32
C THR A 95 -8.87 -8.68 1.85
N TRP A 96 -7.70 -8.43 1.29
CA TRP A 96 -7.39 -8.64 -0.13
C TRP A 96 -6.55 -9.87 -0.40
N SER A 97 -6.02 -10.51 0.65
CA SER A 97 -5.35 -11.79 0.53
C SER A 97 -6.35 -12.84 0.07
N PRO A 98 -6.01 -13.66 -0.94
CA PRO A 98 -6.67 -14.95 -1.09
C PRO A 98 -6.27 -15.79 0.14
N LEU A 99 -7.21 -16.02 1.07
CA LEU A 99 -7.03 -16.82 2.30
C LEU A 99 -6.14 -18.08 2.11
N PRO A 100 -5.53 -18.64 3.17
CA PRO A 100 -4.71 -18.02 4.22
C PRO A 100 -3.32 -18.71 4.26
N LEU A 101 -2.25 -18.00 4.62
CA LEU A 101 -1.03 -18.72 5.05
C LEU A 101 -1.21 -19.11 6.53
N PRO A 102 -1.35 -20.43 6.78
CA PRO A 102 -0.28 -21.11 7.48
C PRO A 102 0.12 -22.40 6.77
N MET A 103 0.95 -22.27 5.73
CA MET A 103 1.84 -23.34 5.28
C MET A 103 3.23 -22.77 5.00
N LEU A 104 3.86 -22.19 6.02
CA LEU A 104 5.33 -22.12 6.10
C LEU A 104 5.84 -21.80 7.53
N VAL A 105 5.31 -22.48 8.54
CA VAL A 105 6.12 -22.73 9.74
C VAL A 105 6.81 -24.06 9.47
N PRO A 106 8.14 -24.12 9.30
CA PRO A 106 8.83 -25.39 9.40
C PRO A 106 8.77 -25.82 10.87
N THR A 107 7.78 -26.63 11.23
CA THR A 107 7.92 -27.54 12.37
C THR A 107 8.83 -28.68 11.92
N GLY A 108 10.11 -28.38 11.75
CA GLY A 108 11.16 -29.38 11.78
C GLY A 108 11.46 -29.73 13.24
N PRO A 109 11.76 -31.00 13.55
CA PRO A 109 12.00 -31.40 14.94
C PRO A 109 13.24 -30.68 15.49
N LEU A 110 13.12 -30.20 16.73
CA LEU A 110 14.26 -29.88 17.59
C LEU A 110 15.09 -31.17 17.74
N ILE A 111 16.23 -31.24 17.06
CA ILE A 111 17.28 -32.21 17.34
C ILE A 111 18.23 -31.55 18.34
N PRO A 112 18.39 -32.07 19.57
CA PRO A 112 19.48 -31.66 20.44
C PRO A 112 20.77 -32.38 20.02
N ASP A 113 21.85 -31.63 19.84
CA ASP A 113 23.22 -32.10 20.12
C ASP A 113 23.61 -31.63 21.53
#